data_AF-A0A4Y2LSQ0-F1
#
_entry.id   AF-A0A4Y2LSQ0-F1
#
_cell.length_a   1.000
_cell.length_b   1.000
_cell.length_c   1.000
_cell.angle_alpha   90.00
_cell.angle_beta   90.00
_cell.angle_gamma   90.00
#
_symmetry.space_group_name_H-M   'P 1'
#
loop_
_entity.id
_entity.type
_entity.pdbx_description
1 polymer ?
#
loop_
_entity_poly.entity_id
_entity_poly.type
_entity_poly.pdbx_seq_one_letter_code
_entity_poly.pdbx_strand_id
1 'polypeptide(L)' 'MFVVALISCFALACAMGGHEIHHPQPYKFGYSIKDHHGEQHRDEAGNGAGGVVGSYGFTDDRGIARQVNYVA' A
#
# COMPACT_ATOMS: atom_id res chain seq x y z
N MET A 1 -25.97 -27.94 -36.62
CA MET A 1 -24.55 -27.52 -36.74
C MET A 1 -24.33 -26.08 -36.26
N PHE A 2 -25.18 -25.11 -36.64
CA PHE A 2 -25.11 -23.73 -36.12
C PHE A 2 -25.39 -23.58 -34.61
N VAL A 3 -26.37 -24.31 -34.08
CA VAL A 3 -26.74 -24.26 -32.65
C VAL A 3 -25.61 -24.77 -31.74
N VAL A 4 -24.90 -25.80 -32.19
CA VAL A 4 -23.76 -26.38 -31.45
C VAL A 4 -22.57 -25.42 -31.44
N ALA A 5 -22.31 -24.72 -32.55
CA ALA A 5 -21.26 -23.71 -32.64
C ALA A 5 -21.53 -22.50 -31.71
N LEU A 6 -22.79 -22.08 -31.57
CA LEU A 6 -23.18 -21.00 -30.66
C LEU A 6 -23.04 -21.43 -29.19
N ILE A 7 -23.44 -22.66 -28.85
CA ILE A 7 -23.28 -23.22 -27.51
C ILE A 7 -21.79 -23.35 -27.14
N SER A 8 -20.93 -23.80 -28.07
CA SER A 8 -19.49 -23.86 -27.83
C SER A 8 -18.84 -22.49 -27.69
N CYS A 9 -19.33 -21.48 -28.42
CA CYS A 9 -18.84 -20.10 -28.29
C CYS A 9 -19.19 -19.51 -26.92
N PHE A 10 -20.40 -19.77 -26.42
CA PHE A 10 -20.84 -19.28 -25.13
C PHE A 10 -20.06 -19.96 -23.98
N ALA A 11 -19.83 -21.26 -24.09
CA ALA A 11 -19.01 -22.00 -23.12
C ALA A 11 -17.55 -21.51 -23.09
N LEU A 12 -16.97 -21.21 -24.26
CA LEU A 12 -15.61 -20.68 -24.33
C LEU A 12 -15.51 -19.26 -23.75
N ALA A 13 -16.50 -18.40 -24.01
CA ALA A 13 -16.56 -17.04 -23.45
C ALA A 13 -16.66 -17.04 -21.92
N CYS A 14 -17.43 -17.96 -21.33
CA CYS A 14 -17.50 -18.12 -19.87
C CYS A 14 -16.20 -18.65 -19.25
N ALA A 15 -15.39 -19.40 -20.00
CA ALA A 15 -14.12 -19.96 -19.54
C ALA A 15 -12.94 -18.97 -19.61
N MET A 16 -13.13 -17.79 -20.22
CA MET A 16 -12.15 -16.71 -20.22
C MET A 16 -12.20 -16.00 -18.86
N GLY A 17 -11.63 -16.66 -17.85
CA GLY A 17 -11.56 -16.15 -16.48
C GLY A 17 -11.05 -14.72 -16.44
N GLY A 18 -11.75 -13.87 -15.70
CA GLY A 18 -11.41 -12.46 -15.53
C GLY A 18 -10.00 -12.32 -14.97
N HIS A 19 -9.20 -11.47 -15.62
CA HIS A 19 -7.90 -11.06 -15.12
C HIS A 19 -8.11 -10.32 -13.79
N GLU A 20 -7.60 -10.86 -12.68
CA GLU A 20 -7.69 -10.23 -11.36
C GLU A 20 -6.88 -8.93 -11.36
N ILE A 21 -7.55 -7.79 -11.55
CA ILE A 21 -6.95 -6.48 -11.37
C ILE A 21 -6.78 -6.24 -9.87
N HIS A 22 -5.54 -6.38 -9.39
CA HIS A 22 -5.19 -6.09 -8.02
C HIS A 22 -5.04 -4.56 -7.86
N HIS A 23 -6.03 -3.94 -7.24
CA HIS A 23 -5.95 -2.53 -6.85
C HIS A 23 -5.07 -2.36 -5.60
N PRO A 24 -4.26 -1.29 -5.51
CA PRO A 24 -3.50 -0.99 -4.31
C PRO A 24 -4.47 -0.84 -3.13
N GLN A 25 -4.19 -1.53 -2.03
CA GLN A 25 -4.99 -1.43 -0.81
C GLN A 25 -4.44 -0.32 0.08
N PRO A 26 -5.31 0.34 0.88
CA PRO A 26 -4.83 1.21 1.94
C PRO A 26 -3.91 0.46 2.89
N TYR A 27 -2.89 1.15 3.40
CA TYR A 27 -1.95 0.59 4.35
C TYR A 27 -1.60 1.60 5.44
N LYS A 28 -1.10 1.08 6.55
CA LYS A 28 -0.47 1.87 7.60
C LYS A 28 0.66 1.08 8.24
N PHE A 29 1.81 1.71 8.42
CA PHE A 29 2.91 1.13 9.17
C PHE A 29 3.67 2.22 9.94
N GLY A 30 4.43 1.78 10.93
CA GLY A 30 5.32 2.64 11.68
C GLY A 30 6.25 1.84 12.57
N TYR A 31 7.30 2.50 13.04
CA TYR A 31 8.22 1.94 14.01
C TYR A 31 8.74 3.04 14.95
N SER A 32 9.21 2.61 16.10
CA SER A 32 9.94 3.44 17.06
C SER A 32 11.12 2.65 17.59
N ILE A 33 12.28 3.29 17.63
CA ILE A 33 13.54 2.74 18.10
C ILE A 33 14.05 3.67 19.19
N LYS A 34 14.42 3.10 20.34
CA LYS A 34 15.03 3.82 21.45
C LYS A 34 16.29 3.09 21.89
N ASP A 35 17.39 3.82 21.95
CA ASP A 35 18.67 3.32 22.43
C ASP A 35 19.40 4.36 23.30
N HIS A 36 20.67 4.10 23.63
CA HIS A 36 21.48 5.01 24.44
C HIS A 36 21.85 6.32 23.74
N HIS A 37 21.71 6.38 22.42
CA HIS A 37 22.09 7.52 21.58
C HIS A 37 20.89 8.37 21.15
N GLY A 38 19.66 7.91 21.41
CA GLY A 38 18.46 8.70 21.16
C GLY A 38 17.21 7.87 20.87
N GLU A 39 16.26 8.53 20.21
CA GLU A 39 15.04 7.92 19.71
C GLU A 39 14.84 8.24 18.23
N GLN A 40 14.31 7.28 17.47
CA GLN A 40 13.94 7.45 16.07
C GLN A 40 12.57 6.86 15.82
N HIS A 41 11.75 7.50 14.98
CA HIS A 41 10.41 7.02 14.69
C HIS A 41 9.97 7.34 13.26
N ARG A 42 9.03 6.53 12.76
CA ARG A 42 8.32 6.75 11.49
C ARG A 42 6.87 6.30 11.62
N ASP A 43 5.95 7.05 11.04
CA ASP A 43 4.56 6.66 10.78
C ASP A 43 4.22 7.02 9.33
N GLU A 44 3.59 6.11 8.60
CA GLU A 44 3.17 6.32 7.22
C GLU A 44 1.86 5.61 6.94
N ALA A 45 0.98 6.28 6.21
CA ALA A 45 -0.28 5.73 5.75
C ALA A 45 -0.51 6.06 4.27
N GLY A 46 -0.88 5.04 3.49
CA GLY A 46 -1.31 5.18 2.10
C GLY A 46 -2.80 4.90 1.96
N ASN A 47 -3.49 5.66 1.12
CA ASN A 47 -4.94 5.54 0.94
C ASN A 47 -5.38 4.54 -0.15
N GLY A 48 -4.43 3.82 -0.77
CA GLY A 48 -4.71 2.89 -1.89
C GLY A 48 -5.05 3.58 -3.23
N ALA A 49 -5.18 4.90 -3.26
CA ALA A 49 -5.46 5.73 -4.44
C ALA A 49 -4.25 6.58 -4.87
N GLY A 50 -3.05 6.23 -4.39
CA GLY A 50 -1.80 6.93 -4.68
C GLY A 50 -1.45 8.06 -3.69
N GLY A 51 -2.35 8.42 -2.78
CA GLY A 51 -2.05 9.40 -1.74
C GLY A 51 -1.33 8.76 -0.55
N VAL A 52 -0.22 9.39 -0.14
CA VAL A 52 0.60 8.97 1.02
C VAL A 52 0.80 10.15 1.96
N VAL A 53 0.62 9.91 3.25
CA VAL A 53 0.94 10.87 4.31
C VAL A 53 1.81 10.20 5.36
N GLY A 54 2.70 10.96 5.97
CA GLY A 54 3.51 10.40 7.04
C GLY A 54 4.40 11.40 7.74
N SER A 55 5.13 10.87 8.70
CA SER A 55 6.16 11.60 9.43
C SER A 55 7.33 10.69 9.76
N TYR A 56 8.51 11.27 9.86
CA TYR A 56 9.66 10.63 10.48
C TYR A 56 10.43 11.65 11.30
N GLY A 57 11.11 11.17 12.34
CA GLY A 57 11.81 12.05 13.26
C GLY A 57 12.76 11.31 14.17
N PHE A 58 13.56 12.09 14.88
CA PHE A 58 14.48 11.60 15.89
C PHE A 58 14.71 12.62 17.00
N THR A 59 15.18 12.13 18.13
CA THR A 59 15.72 12.92 19.25
C THR A 59 17.14 12.46 19.50
N ASP A 60 18.12 13.37 19.47
CA ASP A 60 19.52 13.04 19.73
C ASP A 60 19.84 12.93 21.24
N ASP A 61 21.08 12.54 21.55
CA ASP A 61 21.59 12.36 22.92
C ASP A 61 21.59 13.66 23.75
N ARG A 62 21.47 14.81 23.11
CA ARG A 62 21.34 16.14 23.74
C ARG A 62 19.88 16.53 23.94
N GLY A 63 18.94 15.66 23.58
CA GLY A 63 17.51 15.91 23.66
C GLY A 63 16.96 16.81 22.55
N ILE A 64 17.72 17.06 21.47
CA ILE A 64 17.25 17.88 20.35
C ILE A 64 16.39 17.01 19.44
N ALA A 65 15.10 17.35 19.35
CA ALA A 65 14.15 16.66 18.47
C ALA A 65 14.04 17.33 17.09
N ARG A 66 13.96 16.51 16.04
CA ARG A 66 13.64 16.93 14.67
C ARG A 66 12.56 16.02 14.10
N GLN A 67 11.61 16.61 13.40
CA GLN A 67 10.54 15.87 12.73
C GLN A 67 10.24 16.49 11.37
N VAL A 68 9.97 15.63 10.39
CA VAL A 68 9.45 15.99 9.07
C VAL A 68 8.06 15.38 8.94
N ASN A 69 7.11 16.18 8.46
CA ASN A 69 5.79 15.74 8.03
C ASN A 69 5.72 15.89 6.51
N TYR A 70 5.14 14.93 5.80
CA TYR A 70 5.08 14.94 4.33
C TYR A 70 3.74 14.42 3.79
N VAL A 71 3.46 14.79 2.54
CA VAL A 71 2.32 14.38 1.72
C VAL A 71 2.83 14.14 0.30
N ALA A 72 2.43 13.03 -0.32
CA ALA A 72 2.77 12.65 -1.70
C ALA A 72 1.55 12.09 -2.44
#